data_AF-A0A1G9JNG5-F1
#
_entry.id   AF-A0A1G9JNG5-F1
#
_cell.length_a   1.000
_cell.length_b   1.000
_cell.length_c   1.000
_cell.angle_alpha   90.00
_cell.angle_beta   90.00
_cell.angle_gamma   90.00
#
_symmetry.space_group_name_H-M   'P 1'
#
loop_
_entity.id
_entity.type
_entity.pdbx_description
1 polymer ?
#
loop_
_entity_poly.entity_id
_entity_poly.type
_entity_poly.pdbx_seq_one_letter_code
_entity_poly.pdbx_strand_id
1 'polypeptide(L)'
;MNILNILSELEKVDAERYEHLSPRRSAMKDFFHWAKKVTLVSLPLNAGNLFGQAFGQSTSNSSVDALNLLLTVEYLSFNFYQNALVKTPALIPDSAKPVFNIIQEQEQAHINLLIKKIQSLGGTPRAAMPYEAFDYTKVNVNVNTNYATFLRTAMTIEDFSVRVYKGQAIVLLAEKTVLQSVVQIHTIQARHSAQLRKMVYDQQIANLKNLRPWPSNRKTDAGVVDDTNYNDSTVGTVSAVYFRDDATLANAENKIIQSGQQLTGLNGFKEITPSAAAESFDEYLQTATVKTIANTIYLKDGYKFG
;
A
#
# COMPACT_ATOMS: atom_id res chain seq x y z
N MET A 1 29.84 -50.03 -9.87
CA MET A 1 28.83 -48.94 -9.96
C MET A 1 29.29 -47.85 -9.01
N ASN A 2 29.58 -46.66 -9.52
CA ASN A 2 30.39 -45.67 -8.82
C ASN A 2 29.50 -44.74 -7.98
N ILE A 3 29.41 -44.97 -6.66
CA ILE A 3 28.55 -44.18 -5.73
C ILE A 3 28.94 -42.68 -5.74
N LEU A 4 30.18 -42.36 -6.10
CA LEU A 4 30.68 -40.99 -6.26
C LEU A 4 30.06 -40.25 -7.46
N ASN A 5 29.56 -40.96 -8.47
CA ASN A 5 28.84 -40.35 -9.59
C ASN A 5 27.39 -40.02 -9.23
N ILE A 6 26.77 -40.75 -8.29
CA ILE A 6 25.40 -40.46 -7.85
C ILE A 6 25.37 -39.20 -6.98
N LEU A 7 26.39 -38.98 -6.13
CA LEU A 7 26.50 -37.77 -5.31
C LEU A 7 26.80 -36.51 -6.14
N SER A 8 27.62 -36.62 -7.18
CA SER A 8 27.91 -35.48 -8.07
C SER A 8 26.76 -35.14 -9.01
N GLU A 9 25.91 -36.10 -9.38
CA GLU A 9 24.67 -35.82 -10.10
C GLU A 9 23.57 -35.27 -9.17
N LEU A 10 23.49 -35.68 -7.91
CA LEU A 10 22.59 -35.07 -6.93
C LEU A 10 22.94 -33.59 -6.67
N GLU A 11 24.23 -33.27 -6.58
CA GLU A 11 24.73 -31.90 -6.39
C GLU A 11 24.46 -31.00 -7.61
N LYS A 12 24.48 -31.57 -8.82
CA LYS A 12 24.10 -30.84 -10.05
C LYS A 12 22.59 -30.65 -10.18
N VAL A 13 21.79 -31.62 -9.75
CA VAL A 13 20.32 -31.54 -9.77
C VAL A 13 19.77 -30.56 -8.74
N ASP A 14 20.48 -30.29 -7.64
CA ASP A 14 20.06 -29.31 -6.62
C ASP A 14 20.34 -27.86 -7.06
N ALA A 15 21.46 -27.60 -7.74
CA ALA A 15 21.84 -26.26 -8.20
C ALA A 15 20.87 -25.67 -9.26
N GLU A 16 20.39 -26.49 -10.20
CA GLU A 16 19.46 -26.05 -11.26
C GLU A 16 18.03 -25.77 -10.73
N ARG A 17 17.63 -26.36 -9.59
CA ARG A 17 16.32 -26.06 -8.98
C ARG A 17 16.27 -24.70 -8.28
N TYR A 18 17.39 -24.18 -7.80
CA TYR A 18 17.43 -22.86 -7.14
C TYR A 18 17.33 -21.70 -8.14
N GLU A 19 17.75 -21.88 -9.39
CA GLU A 19 17.67 -20.86 -10.43
C GLU A 19 16.23 -20.58 -10.87
N HIS A 20 15.34 -21.58 -10.83
CA HIS A 20 13.94 -21.42 -11.26
C HIS A 20 12.95 -21.07 -10.15
N LEU A 21 13.37 -21.01 -8.88
CA LEU A 21 12.47 -20.80 -7.74
C LEU A 21 12.44 -19.37 -7.16
N SER A 22 13.12 -18.40 -7.76
CA SER A 22 12.94 -17.01 -7.32
C SER A 22 13.10 -15.96 -8.43
N PRO A 23 12.11 -15.86 -9.34
CA PRO A 23 12.00 -14.72 -10.26
C PRO A 23 12.11 -13.37 -9.51
N ARG A 24 11.61 -13.32 -8.27
CA ARG A 24 11.72 -12.16 -7.37
C ARG A 24 13.16 -11.86 -6.91
N ARG A 25 13.98 -12.87 -6.60
CA ARG A 25 15.37 -12.67 -6.19
C ARG A 25 16.25 -12.33 -7.40
N SER A 26 15.98 -12.93 -8.56
CA SER A 26 16.65 -12.55 -9.81
C SER A 26 16.29 -11.12 -10.19
N ALA A 27 15.00 -10.75 -10.24
CA ALA A 27 14.58 -9.38 -10.52
C ALA A 27 15.16 -8.37 -9.53
N MET A 28 15.23 -8.72 -8.23
CA MET A 28 15.87 -7.88 -7.22
C MET A 28 17.38 -7.79 -7.43
N LYS A 29 18.07 -8.89 -7.78
CA LYS A 29 19.50 -8.89 -8.13
C LYS A 29 19.79 -8.07 -9.39
N ASP A 30 18.96 -8.18 -10.41
CA ASP A 30 19.08 -7.45 -11.67
C ASP A 30 18.82 -5.96 -11.46
N PHE A 31 17.80 -5.62 -10.66
CA PHE A 31 17.57 -4.26 -10.19
C PHE A 31 18.76 -3.73 -9.36
N PHE A 32 19.29 -4.52 -8.41
CA PHE A 32 20.47 -4.13 -7.62
C PHE A 32 21.73 -4.00 -8.48
N HIS A 33 21.93 -4.84 -9.50
CA HIS A 33 23.06 -4.76 -10.41
C HIS A 33 22.94 -3.56 -11.36
N TRP A 34 21.75 -3.26 -11.85
CA TRP A 34 21.46 -2.06 -12.63
C TRP A 34 21.62 -0.80 -11.76
N ALA A 35 21.01 -0.77 -10.57
CA ALA A 35 21.13 0.31 -9.61
C ALA A 35 22.59 0.56 -9.23
N LYS A 36 23.38 -0.48 -8.93
CA LYS A 36 24.81 -0.39 -8.61
C LYS A 36 25.63 0.24 -9.74
N LYS A 37 25.28 -0.02 -11.01
CA LYS A 37 25.94 0.59 -12.18
C LYS A 37 25.54 2.05 -12.40
N VAL A 38 24.33 2.46 -12.02
CA VAL A 38 23.84 3.84 -12.11
C VAL A 38 24.27 4.70 -10.91
N THR A 39 24.40 4.13 -9.71
CA THR A 39 24.73 4.86 -8.48
C THR A 39 26.20 5.27 -8.37
N LEU A 40 27.13 4.74 -9.16
CA LEU A 40 28.55 5.08 -9.03
C LEU A 40 28.91 6.51 -9.50
N VAL A 41 27.99 7.23 -10.16
CA VAL A 41 28.25 8.57 -10.71
C VAL A 41 27.30 9.64 -10.15
N SER A 42 26.29 9.27 -9.36
CA SER A 42 25.24 10.18 -8.88
C SER A 42 25.05 10.22 -7.36
N LEU A 43 26.03 9.74 -6.57
CA LEU A 43 25.99 9.93 -5.12
C LEU A 43 26.28 11.40 -4.77
N PRO A 44 25.31 12.19 -4.28
CA PRO A 44 25.66 13.32 -3.45
C PRO A 44 26.30 12.78 -2.17
N LEU A 45 27.45 13.34 -1.79
CA LEU A 45 28.12 13.12 -0.50
C LEU A 45 27.28 13.57 0.74
N ASN A 46 25.97 13.78 0.57
CA ASN A 46 25.02 14.32 1.55
C ASN A 46 23.84 13.38 1.85
N ALA A 47 24.00 12.05 1.70
CA ALA A 47 23.01 11.07 2.17
C ALA A 47 22.70 11.18 3.68
N GLY A 48 23.53 11.88 4.47
CA GLY A 48 23.30 12.17 5.88
C GLY A 48 22.14 13.15 6.17
N ASN A 49 21.80 14.05 5.24
CA ASN A 49 20.74 15.05 5.47
C ASN A 49 19.33 14.54 5.14
N LEU A 50 19.20 13.47 4.36
CA LEU A 50 17.91 12.89 3.99
C LEU A 50 17.22 12.17 5.16
N PHE A 51 18.02 11.64 6.09
CA PHE A 51 17.53 10.98 7.30
C PHE A 51 17.64 11.87 8.55
N GLY A 52 18.48 12.90 8.54
CA GLY A 52 18.77 13.74 9.71
C GLY A 52 17.59 14.56 10.23
N GLN A 53 16.70 15.05 9.36
CA GLN A 53 15.54 15.84 9.80
C GLN A 53 14.41 14.98 10.40
N ALA A 54 14.27 13.71 9.97
CA ALA A 54 13.24 12.81 10.47
C ALA A 54 13.69 11.99 11.69
N PHE A 55 14.99 11.69 11.83
CA PHE A 55 15.53 10.94 12.97
C PHE A 55 15.46 11.71 14.31
N GLY A 56 15.36 13.04 14.28
CA GLY A 56 15.41 13.86 15.49
C GLY A 56 14.05 14.17 16.15
N GLN A 57 12.92 13.76 15.55
CA GLN A 57 11.61 14.30 15.94
C GLN A 57 10.62 13.27 16.51
N SER A 58 10.90 11.97 16.43
CA SER A 58 9.99 10.96 16.98
C SER A 58 10.20 10.80 18.49
N THR A 59 9.24 11.26 19.27
CA THR A 59 9.10 10.92 20.69
C THR A 59 8.20 9.69 20.84
N SER A 60 8.29 8.98 21.97
CA SER A 60 7.41 7.82 22.26
C SER A 60 5.91 8.17 22.07
N ASN A 61 5.49 9.39 22.43
CA ASN A 61 4.12 9.86 22.21
C ASN A 61 3.74 9.90 20.72
N SER A 62 4.61 10.42 19.85
CA SER A 62 4.35 10.44 18.40
C SER A 62 4.31 9.03 17.78
N SER A 63 5.11 8.09 18.30
CA SER A 63 5.10 6.70 17.86
C SER A 63 3.80 5.99 18.24
N VAL A 64 3.32 6.21 19.46
CA VAL A 64 2.03 5.68 19.95
C VAL A 64 0.86 6.25 19.14
N ASP A 65 0.88 7.55 18.84
CA ASP A 65 -0.13 8.20 17.99
C ASP A 65 -0.15 7.62 16.57
N ALA A 66 1.03 7.42 15.98
CA ALA A 66 1.16 6.81 14.66
C ALA A 66 0.59 5.37 14.63
N LEU A 67 0.90 4.56 15.64
CA LEU A 67 0.36 3.20 15.74
C LEU A 67 -1.16 3.19 15.99
N ASN A 68 -1.69 4.11 16.80
CA ASN A 68 -3.13 4.23 17.03
C ASN A 68 -3.87 4.71 15.76
N LEU A 69 -3.23 5.53 14.94
CA LEU A 69 -3.74 5.88 13.62
C LEU A 69 -3.85 4.62 12.72
N LEU A 70 -2.77 3.83 12.63
CA LEU A 70 -2.77 2.56 11.89
C LEU A 70 -3.82 1.59 12.42
N LEU A 71 -3.96 1.46 13.74
CA LEU A 71 -4.96 0.60 14.37
C LEU A 71 -6.39 0.99 13.96
N THR A 72 -6.64 2.29 13.78
CA THR A 72 -7.93 2.78 13.29
C THR A 72 -8.18 2.39 11.82
N VAL A 73 -7.14 2.38 10.99
CA VAL A 73 -7.21 1.89 9.60
C VAL A 73 -7.49 0.39 9.57
N GLU A 74 -6.84 -0.40 10.42
CA GLU A 74 -7.09 -1.84 10.48
C GLU A 74 -8.52 -2.16 10.94
N TYR A 75 -9.09 -1.38 11.88
CA TYR A 75 -10.51 -1.52 12.23
C TYR A 75 -11.44 -1.20 11.05
N LEU A 76 -11.10 -0.22 10.21
CA LEU A 76 -11.85 0.11 8.99
C LEU A 76 -11.86 -1.08 8.02
N SER A 77 -10.70 -1.66 7.71
CA SER A 77 -10.57 -2.79 6.79
C SER A 77 -11.21 -4.05 7.35
N PHE A 78 -10.91 -4.41 8.60
CA PHE A 78 -11.45 -5.60 9.25
C PHE A 78 -12.98 -5.62 9.25
N ASN A 79 -13.63 -4.53 9.68
CA ASN A 79 -15.09 -4.47 9.74
C ASN A 79 -15.73 -4.52 8.34
N PHE A 80 -15.05 -3.99 7.31
CA PHE A 80 -15.53 -4.04 5.93
C PHE A 80 -15.66 -5.49 5.43
N TYR A 81 -14.58 -6.27 5.56
CA TYR A 81 -14.57 -7.67 5.13
C TYR A 81 -15.45 -8.55 6.02
N GLN A 82 -15.42 -8.33 7.34
CA GLN A 82 -16.27 -9.06 8.28
C GLN A 82 -17.75 -8.90 7.94
N ASN A 83 -18.20 -7.69 7.58
CA ASN A 83 -19.57 -7.45 7.18
C ASN A 83 -19.92 -8.18 5.88
N ALA A 84 -19.05 -8.10 4.86
CA ALA A 84 -19.29 -8.77 3.59
C ALA A 84 -19.35 -10.30 3.71
N LEU A 85 -18.51 -10.88 4.58
CA LEU A 85 -18.47 -12.33 4.80
C LEU A 85 -19.62 -12.86 5.66
N VAL A 86 -20.12 -12.07 6.62
CA VAL A 86 -21.11 -12.57 7.61
C VAL A 86 -22.51 -11.99 7.44
N LYS A 87 -22.63 -10.71 7.06
CA LYS A 87 -23.93 -10.03 6.95
C LYS A 87 -24.47 -10.03 5.53
N THR A 88 -23.59 -9.99 4.53
CA THR A 88 -23.97 -10.06 3.11
C THR A 88 -23.26 -11.20 2.36
N PRO A 89 -23.26 -12.45 2.87
CA PRO A 89 -22.46 -13.55 2.33
C PRO A 89 -22.78 -13.92 0.87
N ALA A 90 -23.96 -13.54 0.35
CA ALA A 90 -24.35 -13.74 -1.04
C ALA A 90 -23.77 -12.69 -2.00
N LEU A 91 -23.20 -11.59 -1.48
CA LEU A 91 -22.54 -10.53 -2.26
C LEU A 91 -21.27 -11.04 -2.94
N ILE A 92 -20.53 -11.92 -2.26
CA ILE A 92 -19.24 -12.44 -2.72
C ILE A 92 -19.48 -13.79 -3.42
N PRO A 93 -19.08 -13.96 -4.70
CA PRO A 93 -19.10 -15.26 -5.36
C PRO A 93 -18.30 -16.31 -4.59
N ASP A 94 -18.77 -17.56 -4.56
CA ASP A 94 -18.13 -18.63 -3.77
C ASP A 94 -16.65 -18.84 -4.14
N SER A 95 -16.31 -18.70 -5.42
CA SER A 95 -14.92 -18.79 -5.90
C SER A 95 -13.99 -17.70 -5.36
N ALA A 96 -14.54 -16.56 -4.93
CA ALA A 96 -13.78 -15.43 -4.41
C ALA A 96 -13.73 -15.39 -2.87
N LYS A 97 -14.65 -16.07 -2.17
CA LYS A 97 -14.70 -16.11 -0.69
C LYS A 97 -13.38 -16.48 -0.02
N PRO A 98 -12.59 -17.46 -0.52
CA PRO A 98 -11.31 -17.80 0.11
C PRO A 98 -10.33 -16.62 0.18
N VAL A 99 -10.32 -15.74 -0.83
CA VAL A 99 -9.46 -14.56 -0.84
C VAL A 99 -9.85 -13.58 0.26
N PHE A 100 -11.15 -13.31 0.41
CA PHE A 100 -11.64 -12.38 1.42
C PHE A 100 -11.53 -12.92 2.85
N ASN A 101 -11.67 -14.24 3.05
CA ASN A 101 -11.37 -14.86 4.34
C ASN A 101 -9.90 -14.64 4.74
N ILE A 102 -8.95 -14.88 3.82
CA ILE A 102 -7.53 -14.66 4.08
C ILE A 102 -7.26 -13.19 4.42
N ILE A 103 -7.81 -12.26 3.65
CA ILE A 103 -7.63 -10.82 3.91
C ILE A 103 -8.19 -10.47 5.29
N GLN A 104 -9.43 -10.87 5.61
CA GLN A 104 -10.04 -10.59 6.92
C GLN A 104 -9.23 -11.16 8.08
N GLU A 105 -8.70 -12.39 7.95
CA GLU A 105 -7.84 -13.01 8.96
C GLU A 105 -6.54 -12.23 9.15
N GLN A 106 -5.98 -11.71 8.05
CA GLN A 106 -4.77 -10.88 8.06
C GLN A 106 -5.02 -9.51 8.69
N GLU A 107 -6.14 -8.83 8.39
CA GLU A 107 -6.53 -7.58 9.07
C GLU A 107 -6.66 -7.80 10.59
N GLN A 108 -7.26 -8.93 11.02
CA GLN A 108 -7.35 -9.26 12.44
C GLN A 108 -5.97 -9.49 13.08
N ALA A 109 -5.06 -10.13 12.35
CA ALA A 109 -3.68 -10.33 12.81
C ALA A 109 -2.92 -9.01 12.91
N HIS A 110 -3.13 -8.07 11.98
CA HIS A 110 -2.56 -6.73 12.04
C HIS A 110 -3.05 -5.95 13.28
N ILE A 111 -4.36 -5.94 13.55
CA ILE A 111 -4.95 -5.35 14.77
C ILE A 111 -4.22 -5.88 16.02
N ASN A 112 -4.12 -7.20 16.13
CA ASN A 112 -3.50 -7.86 17.28
C ASN A 112 -2.02 -7.49 17.44
N LEU A 113 -1.29 -7.38 16.32
CA LEU A 113 0.12 -6.98 16.33
C LEU A 113 0.29 -5.51 16.72
N LEU A 114 -0.52 -4.61 16.17
CA LEU A 114 -0.47 -3.18 16.50
C LEU A 114 -0.80 -2.92 17.96
N ILE A 115 -1.82 -3.58 18.52
CA ILE A 115 -2.15 -3.50 19.95
C ILE A 115 -0.93 -3.84 20.82
N LYS A 116 -0.25 -4.96 20.50
CA LYS A 116 0.96 -5.38 21.22
C LYS A 116 2.08 -4.34 21.09
N LYS A 117 2.25 -3.74 19.91
CA LYS A 117 3.30 -2.73 19.69
C LYS A 117 3.02 -1.43 20.45
N ILE A 118 1.77 -0.98 20.47
CA ILE A 118 1.35 0.18 21.27
C ILE A 118 1.64 -0.06 22.75
N GLN A 119 1.23 -1.22 23.29
CA GLN A 119 1.50 -1.59 24.67
C GLN A 119 2.99 -1.70 24.99
N SER A 120 3.80 -2.20 24.05
CA SER A 120 5.26 -2.31 24.23
C SER A 120 5.96 -0.95 24.36
N LEU A 121 5.36 0.12 23.84
CA LEU A 121 5.82 1.49 24.01
C LEU A 121 5.24 2.16 25.28
N GLY A 122 4.50 1.43 26.11
CA GLY A 122 3.77 1.98 27.26
C GLY A 122 2.52 2.78 26.88
N GLY A 123 2.13 2.76 25.61
CA GLY A 123 0.94 3.45 25.11
C GLY A 123 -0.35 2.69 25.41
N THR A 124 -1.47 3.42 25.36
CA THR A 124 -2.81 2.82 25.43
C THR A 124 -3.34 2.56 24.02
N PRO A 125 -3.65 1.30 23.65
CA PRO A 125 -4.29 1.00 22.38
C PRO A 125 -5.66 1.64 22.29
N ARG A 126 -5.98 2.19 21.13
CA ARG A 126 -7.30 2.70 20.81
C ARG A 126 -8.35 1.61 21.02
N ALA A 127 -9.44 1.98 21.69
CA ALA A 127 -10.61 1.13 21.83
C ALA A 127 -11.09 0.63 20.46
N ALA A 128 -11.53 -0.63 20.43
CA ALA A 128 -12.06 -1.25 19.22
C ALA A 128 -13.19 -0.40 18.63
N MET A 129 -13.11 -0.15 17.32
CA MET A 129 -14.17 0.53 16.59
C MET A 129 -15.07 -0.50 15.92
N PRO A 130 -16.38 -0.50 16.23
CA PRO A 130 -17.30 -1.47 15.64
C PRO A 130 -17.71 -1.03 14.22
N TYR A 131 -18.35 -1.92 13.46
CA TYR A 131 -18.82 -1.64 12.10
C TYR A 131 -19.67 -0.36 12.02
N GLU A 132 -20.48 -0.09 13.06
CA GLU A 132 -21.36 1.08 13.11
C GLU A 132 -20.60 2.41 13.16
N ALA A 133 -19.31 2.40 13.51
CA ALA A 133 -18.47 3.59 13.46
C ALA A 133 -18.11 4.02 12.02
N PHE A 134 -18.25 3.11 11.05
CA PHE A 134 -17.86 3.32 9.66
C PHE A 134 -19.07 3.45 8.74
N ASP A 135 -18.90 4.22 7.67
CA ASP A 135 -19.89 4.42 6.61
C ASP A 135 -19.29 4.20 5.23
N TYR A 136 -19.28 2.94 4.80
CA TYR A 136 -18.80 2.55 3.47
C TYR A 136 -19.71 3.05 2.34
N THR A 137 -20.94 3.49 2.64
CA THR A 137 -21.88 3.98 1.63
C THR A 137 -21.51 5.37 1.11
N LYS A 138 -20.73 6.13 1.89
CA LYS A 138 -20.10 7.39 1.44
C LYS A 138 -19.11 7.18 0.29
N VAL A 139 -18.48 6.01 0.20
CA VAL A 139 -17.69 5.63 -0.97
C VAL A 139 -18.63 5.29 -2.12
N ASN A 140 -19.56 4.37 -1.90
CA ASN A 140 -20.62 4.03 -2.85
C ASN A 140 -21.83 3.39 -2.15
N VAL A 141 -23.03 3.88 -2.45
CA VAL A 141 -24.29 3.40 -1.85
C VAL A 141 -24.59 1.91 -2.09
N ASN A 142 -24.06 1.32 -3.16
CA ASN A 142 -24.29 -0.08 -3.53
C ASN A 142 -23.20 -1.03 -3.02
N VAL A 143 -22.34 -0.57 -2.10
CA VAL A 143 -21.20 -1.36 -1.59
C VAL A 143 -21.60 -2.71 -0.99
N ASN A 144 -22.80 -2.81 -0.41
CA ASN A 144 -23.29 -4.03 0.23
C ASN A 144 -24.20 -4.88 -0.67
N THR A 145 -24.49 -4.44 -1.90
CA THR A 145 -25.49 -5.08 -2.79
C THR A 145 -24.93 -5.41 -4.18
N ASN A 146 -23.79 -4.82 -4.57
CA ASN A 146 -23.19 -5.03 -5.87
C ASN A 146 -21.71 -5.44 -5.75
N TYR A 147 -21.37 -6.64 -6.22
CA TYR A 147 -20.03 -7.22 -6.05
C TYR A 147 -18.91 -6.38 -6.71
N ALA A 148 -19.15 -5.85 -7.91
CA ALA A 148 -18.19 -4.97 -8.58
C ALA A 148 -17.94 -3.67 -7.79
N THR A 149 -18.99 -3.12 -7.18
CA THR A 149 -18.90 -1.96 -6.29
C THR A 149 -18.13 -2.31 -5.02
N PHE A 150 -18.46 -3.43 -4.38
CA PHE A 150 -17.74 -3.96 -3.23
C PHE A 150 -16.24 -4.10 -3.50
N LEU A 151 -15.86 -4.75 -4.61
CA LEU A 151 -14.48 -4.93 -5.02
C LEU A 151 -13.73 -3.60 -5.20
N ARG A 152 -14.38 -2.61 -5.83
CA ARG A 152 -13.78 -1.29 -6.01
C ARG A 152 -13.61 -0.55 -4.68
N THR A 153 -14.58 -0.64 -3.77
CA THR A 153 -14.43 -0.07 -2.42
C THR A 153 -13.31 -0.76 -1.64
N ALA A 154 -13.24 -2.10 -1.69
CA ALA A 154 -12.16 -2.88 -1.07
C ALA A 154 -10.79 -2.42 -1.56
N MET A 155 -10.62 -2.33 -2.89
CA MET A 155 -9.40 -1.83 -3.53
C MET A 155 -9.01 -0.45 -3.00
N THR A 156 -9.95 0.49 -2.90
CA THR A 156 -9.66 1.86 -2.44
C THR A 156 -9.31 1.94 -0.95
N ILE A 157 -9.84 1.03 -0.13
CA ILE A 157 -9.48 0.91 1.29
C ILE A 157 -8.05 0.38 1.43
N GLU A 158 -7.67 -0.63 0.64
CA GLU A 158 -6.30 -1.17 0.69
C GLU A 158 -5.26 -0.19 0.13
N ASP A 159 -5.57 0.51 -0.97
CA ASP A 159 -4.70 1.56 -1.49
C ASP A 159 -4.51 2.69 -0.46
N PHE A 160 -5.59 3.10 0.21
CA PHE A 160 -5.51 4.06 1.31
C PHE A 160 -4.61 3.53 2.43
N SER A 161 -4.78 2.27 2.83
CA SER A 161 -3.99 1.64 3.89
C SER A 161 -2.50 1.63 3.56
N VAL A 162 -2.11 1.21 2.36
CA VAL A 162 -0.70 1.21 1.89
C VAL A 162 -0.05 2.58 2.08
N ARG A 163 -0.73 3.65 1.62
CA ARG A 163 -0.19 5.02 1.71
C ARG A 163 -0.13 5.55 3.14
N VAL A 164 -1.09 5.17 3.99
CA VAL A 164 -1.08 5.53 5.42
C VAL A 164 0.11 4.86 6.12
N TYR A 165 0.30 3.56 5.90
CA TYR A 165 1.42 2.80 6.46
C TYR A 165 2.77 3.39 6.08
N LYS A 166 2.94 3.76 4.81
CA LYS A 166 4.17 4.42 4.32
C LYS A 166 4.43 5.74 5.05
N GLY A 167 3.39 6.53 5.30
CA GLY A 167 3.50 7.80 6.02
C GLY A 167 3.85 7.61 7.50
N GLN A 168 3.23 6.64 8.16
CA GLN A 168 3.51 6.36 9.57
C GLN A 168 4.88 5.67 9.76
N ALA A 169 5.39 4.94 8.77
CA ALA A 169 6.74 4.40 8.82
C ALA A 169 7.81 5.50 8.96
N ILE A 170 7.59 6.68 8.38
CA ILE A 170 8.49 7.84 8.52
C ILE A 170 8.51 8.33 9.98
N VAL A 171 7.36 8.35 10.66
CA VAL A 171 7.25 8.74 12.08
C VAL A 171 7.97 7.74 12.99
N LEU A 172 8.07 6.47 12.58
CA LEU A 172 8.59 5.38 13.39
C LEU A 172 10.09 5.09 13.17
N LEU A 173 10.83 5.97 12.46
CA LEU A 173 12.23 5.72 12.10
C LEU A 173 13.15 5.44 13.29
N ALA A 174 12.91 6.04 14.45
CA ALA A 174 13.71 5.77 15.66
C ALA A 174 13.33 4.44 16.35
N GLU A 175 12.12 3.93 16.13
CA GLU A 175 11.56 2.75 16.81
C GLU A 175 11.80 1.46 16.01
N LYS A 176 13.06 1.08 15.82
CA LYS A 176 13.47 0.03 14.85
C LYS A 176 12.64 -1.26 14.88
N THR A 177 12.32 -1.79 16.06
CA THR A 177 11.56 -3.05 16.22
C THR A 177 10.07 -2.88 15.93
N VAL A 178 9.54 -1.67 16.13
CA VAL A 178 8.16 -1.29 15.77
C VAL A 178 8.08 -1.02 14.28
N LEU A 179 9.01 -0.23 13.74
CA LEU A 179 9.15 0.05 12.32
C LEU A 179 9.21 -1.23 11.50
N GLN A 180 10.01 -2.21 11.93
CA GLN A 180 10.09 -3.50 11.25
C GLN A 180 8.71 -4.17 11.15
N SER A 181 7.92 -4.17 12.23
CA SER A 181 6.57 -4.76 12.23
C SER A 181 5.60 -3.97 11.34
N VAL A 182 5.67 -2.63 11.36
CA VAL A 182 4.84 -1.77 10.53
C VAL A 182 5.16 -1.94 9.04
N VAL A 183 6.44 -2.03 8.68
CA VAL A 183 6.86 -2.30 7.29
C VAL A 183 6.47 -3.71 6.85
N GLN A 184 6.48 -4.71 7.75
CA GLN A 184 5.96 -6.04 7.44
C GLN A 184 4.47 -6.01 7.09
N ILE A 185 3.65 -5.32 7.89
CA ILE A 185 2.22 -5.14 7.61
C ILE A 185 2.02 -4.38 6.29
N HIS A 186 2.77 -3.30 6.07
CA HIS A 186 2.70 -2.53 4.82
C HIS A 186 2.88 -3.42 3.57
N THR A 187 3.80 -4.39 3.59
CA THR A 187 3.96 -5.32 2.46
C THR A 187 2.79 -6.30 2.29
N ILE A 188 2.05 -6.62 3.36
CA ILE A 188 0.83 -7.42 3.31
C ILE A 188 -0.29 -6.57 2.68
N GLN A 189 -0.49 -5.34 3.17
CA GLN A 189 -1.49 -4.42 2.60
C GLN A 189 -1.25 -4.14 1.11
N ALA A 190 0.01 -4.02 0.68
CA ALA A 190 0.35 -3.89 -0.74
C ALA A 190 -0.04 -5.14 -1.57
N ARG A 191 0.03 -6.33 -0.97
CA ARG A 191 -0.44 -7.58 -1.61
C ARG A 191 -1.96 -7.66 -1.65
N HIS A 192 -2.66 -7.18 -0.61
CA HIS A 192 -4.12 -7.06 -0.62
C HIS A 192 -4.57 -6.12 -1.74
N SER A 193 -4.00 -4.92 -1.80
CA SER A 193 -4.24 -3.94 -2.87
C SER A 193 -4.02 -4.57 -4.25
N ALA A 194 -2.86 -5.17 -4.50
CA ALA A 194 -2.55 -5.78 -5.80
C ALA A 194 -3.53 -6.91 -6.17
N GLN A 195 -3.90 -7.76 -5.20
CA GLN A 195 -4.87 -8.84 -5.40
C GLN A 195 -6.26 -8.29 -5.72
N LEU A 196 -6.75 -7.28 -4.99
CA LEU A 196 -8.06 -6.67 -5.23
C LEU A 196 -8.09 -5.91 -6.55
N ARG A 197 -7.01 -5.19 -6.89
CA ARG A 197 -6.84 -4.54 -8.20
C ARG A 197 -6.93 -5.56 -9.33
N LYS A 198 -6.27 -6.73 -9.19
CA LYS A 198 -6.41 -7.83 -10.14
C LYS A 198 -7.85 -8.34 -10.21
N MET A 199 -8.53 -8.52 -9.09
CA MET A 199 -9.93 -8.97 -9.08
C MET A 199 -10.87 -7.95 -9.75
N VAL A 200 -10.65 -6.65 -9.56
CA VAL A 200 -11.35 -5.57 -10.27
C VAL A 200 -11.06 -5.62 -11.77
N TYR A 201 -9.80 -5.80 -12.16
CA TYR A 201 -9.40 -5.99 -13.55
C TYR A 201 -10.12 -7.19 -14.18
N ASP A 202 -10.18 -8.33 -13.48
CA ASP A 202 -10.85 -9.54 -13.98
C ASP A 202 -12.36 -9.35 -14.19
N GLN A 203 -12.99 -8.37 -13.52
CA GLN A 203 -14.40 -8.02 -13.77
C GLN A 203 -14.62 -7.29 -15.11
N GLN A 204 -13.56 -6.76 -15.74
CA GLN A 204 -13.62 -6.04 -17.03
C GLN A 204 -14.64 -4.89 -17.02
N ILE A 205 -14.74 -4.19 -15.88
CA ILE A 205 -15.64 -3.03 -15.69
C ILE A 205 -15.25 -1.92 -16.67
N ALA A 206 -16.25 -1.24 -17.25
CA ALA A 206 -16.01 -0.10 -18.13
C ALA A 206 -15.15 0.97 -17.46
N ASN A 207 -14.18 1.52 -18.19
CA ASN A 207 -13.15 2.45 -17.73
C ASN A 207 -12.08 1.86 -16.79
N LEU A 208 -12.09 0.54 -16.57
CA LEU A 208 -11.13 -0.17 -15.72
C LEU A 208 -10.50 -1.39 -16.46
N LYS A 209 -10.69 -1.52 -17.77
CA LYS A 209 -10.18 -2.69 -18.53
C LYS A 209 -8.66 -2.74 -18.63
N ASN A 210 -7.99 -1.63 -18.36
CA ASN A 210 -6.53 -1.51 -18.31
C ASN A 210 -6.02 -1.16 -16.91
N LEU A 211 -6.81 -1.46 -15.86
CA LEU A 211 -6.39 -1.24 -14.48
C LEU A 211 -5.11 -2.04 -14.18
N ARG A 212 -4.15 -1.38 -13.54
CA ARG A 212 -2.86 -1.97 -13.15
C ARG A 212 -2.94 -2.55 -11.74
N PRO A 213 -2.10 -3.54 -11.40
CA PRO A 213 -2.05 -4.11 -10.06
C PRO A 213 -1.35 -3.22 -9.02
N TRP A 214 -1.07 -1.95 -9.35
CA TRP A 214 -0.60 -0.89 -8.45
C TRP A 214 -1.29 0.44 -8.79
N PRO A 215 -1.41 1.39 -7.84
CA PRO A 215 -1.91 2.74 -8.12
C PRO A 215 -1.07 3.47 -9.16
N SER A 216 -1.72 4.14 -10.11
CA SER A 216 -1.05 4.79 -11.25
C SER A 216 -1.96 5.82 -11.92
N ASN A 217 -1.46 6.56 -12.91
CA ASN A 217 -2.29 7.37 -13.78
C ASN A 217 -3.39 6.53 -14.45
N ARG A 218 -4.59 7.12 -14.52
CA ARG A 218 -5.74 6.48 -15.14
C ARG A 218 -5.41 6.09 -16.58
N LYS A 219 -5.77 4.85 -16.95
CA LYS A 219 -5.66 4.35 -18.32
C LYS A 219 -7.07 4.03 -18.83
N THR A 220 -7.45 4.66 -19.93
CA THR A 220 -8.74 4.41 -20.59
C THR A 220 -8.83 2.97 -21.09
N ASP A 221 -10.04 2.51 -21.43
CA ASP A 221 -10.23 1.17 -22.00
C ASP A 221 -9.53 0.98 -23.36
N ALA A 222 -9.27 2.07 -24.09
CA ALA A 222 -8.49 2.08 -25.33
C ALA A 222 -6.96 2.04 -25.08
N GLY A 223 -6.53 2.05 -23.83
CA GLY A 223 -5.12 2.01 -23.46
C GLY A 223 -4.42 3.37 -23.45
N VAL A 224 -5.15 4.46 -23.63
CA VAL A 224 -4.62 5.83 -23.54
C VAL A 224 -4.45 6.21 -22.06
N VAL A 225 -3.28 6.73 -21.70
CA VAL A 225 -2.99 7.24 -20.35
C VAL A 225 -3.53 8.67 -20.22
N ASP A 226 -4.24 8.94 -19.14
CA ASP A 226 -4.68 10.27 -18.70
C ASP A 226 -3.69 10.77 -17.65
N ASP A 227 -2.75 11.61 -18.08
CA ASP A 227 -1.70 12.19 -17.25
C ASP A 227 -2.21 13.27 -16.28
N THR A 228 -3.47 13.69 -16.43
CA THR A 228 -4.12 14.66 -15.53
C THR A 228 -4.87 14.00 -14.38
N ASN A 229 -5.09 12.69 -14.43
CA ASN A 229 -5.90 11.97 -13.46
C ASN A 229 -5.13 10.81 -12.80
N TYR A 230 -4.80 11.00 -11.54
CA TYR A 230 -4.08 10.04 -10.71
C TYR A 230 -5.01 9.13 -9.90
N ASN A 231 -6.32 9.35 -9.95
CA ASN A 231 -7.32 8.45 -9.36
C ASN A 231 -7.74 7.40 -10.40
N ASP A 232 -7.02 6.29 -10.45
CA ASP A 232 -7.32 5.16 -11.35
C ASP A 232 -8.46 4.27 -10.86
N SER A 233 -9.01 4.49 -9.66
CA SER A 233 -10.13 3.69 -9.13
C SER A 233 -11.47 3.97 -9.82
N THR A 234 -11.56 5.10 -10.54
CA THR A 234 -12.79 5.69 -11.10
C THR A 234 -13.89 5.98 -10.05
N VAL A 235 -13.55 5.95 -8.76
CA VAL A 235 -14.43 6.30 -7.64
C VAL A 235 -14.12 7.76 -7.25
N GLY A 236 -14.97 8.70 -7.68
CA GLY A 236 -14.69 10.13 -7.49
C GLY A 236 -14.62 10.57 -6.03
N THR A 237 -15.42 9.96 -5.15
CA THR A 237 -15.48 10.27 -3.71
C THR A 237 -14.17 10.01 -2.98
N VAL A 238 -13.33 9.08 -3.48
CA VAL A 238 -12.02 8.75 -2.90
C VAL A 238 -10.86 9.39 -3.63
N SER A 239 -11.09 10.42 -4.45
CA SER A 239 -9.98 11.10 -5.17
C SER A 239 -8.87 11.55 -4.24
N ALA A 240 -9.20 11.98 -3.03
CA ALA A 240 -8.22 12.38 -2.00
C ALA A 240 -7.29 11.23 -1.55
N VAL A 241 -7.69 9.97 -1.72
CA VAL A 241 -6.86 8.77 -1.44
C VAL A 241 -5.72 8.62 -2.44
N TYR A 242 -5.84 9.17 -3.65
CA TYR A 242 -4.83 9.08 -4.71
C TYR A 242 -4.20 10.44 -4.95
N PHE A 243 -5.03 11.43 -5.25
CA PHE A 243 -4.61 12.78 -5.53
C PHE A 243 -4.87 13.66 -4.32
N ARG A 244 -3.81 14.09 -3.63
CA ARG A 244 -3.91 15.26 -2.78
C ARG A 244 -2.82 16.27 -3.08
N ASP A 245 -3.30 17.40 -3.57
CA ASP A 245 -2.61 18.67 -3.67
C ASP A 245 -2.42 19.19 -2.24
N ASP A 246 -1.31 18.81 -1.59
CA ASP A 246 -0.79 19.69 -0.56
C ASP A 246 -0.21 20.91 -1.28
N ALA A 247 -0.42 22.11 -0.75
CA ALA A 247 0.01 23.36 -1.40
C ALA A 247 1.53 23.44 -1.63
N THR A 248 2.30 22.46 -1.13
CA THR A 248 3.75 22.33 -1.26
C THR A 248 4.16 21.27 -2.29
N LEU A 249 3.23 20.51 -2.88
CA LEU A 249 3.44 19.31 -3.70
C LEU A 249 4.43 18.31 -3.07
N ALA A 250 4.54 18.31 -1.75
CA ALA A 250 5.56 17.52 -1.06
C ALA A 250 5.28 16.02 -1.18
N ASN A 251 4.00 15.62 -1.14
CA ASN A 251 3.56 14.22 -1.09
C ASN A 251 2.35 13.94 -2.01
N ALA A 252 2.49 14.21 -3.31
CA ALA A 252 1.44 14.00 -4.32
C ALA A 252 1.84 12.93 -5.35
N GLU A 253 0.89 12.08 -5.78
CA GLU A 253 1.14 11.01 -6.78
C GLU A 253 1.59 11.52 -8.16
N ASN A 254 1.71 12.83 -8.37
CA ASN A 254 2.21 13.46 -9.58
C ASN A 254 3.63 14.02 -9.44
N LYS A 255 4.35 13.66 -8.38
CA LYS A 255 5.66 14.23 -8.05
C LYS A 255 6.74 13.80 -9.04
N ILE A 256 7.44 14.79 -9.60
CA ILE A 256 8.56 14.61 -10.53
C ILE A 256 9.92 14.99 -9.94
N ILE A 257 9.98 15.33 -8.65
CA ILE A 257 11.21 15.65 -7.92
C ILE A 257 11.29 14.78 -6.66
N GLN A 258 12.40 14.08 -6.45
CA GLN A 258 12.63 13.33 -5.21
C GLN A 258 13.99 13.66 -4.64
N SER A 259 14.05 13.99 -3.34
CA SER A 259 15.31 14.35 -2.66
C SER A 259 16.10 15.44 -3.41
N GLY A 260 15.39 16.41 -3.98
CA GLY A 260 15.98 17.51 -4.77
C GLY A 260 16.43 17.13 -6.18
N GLN A 261 16.20 15.90 -6.63
CA GLN A 261 16.55 15.43 -7.98
C GLN A 261 15.31 15.45 -8.89
N GLN A 262 15.44 16.07 -10.06
CA GLN A 262 14.45 15.96 -11.12
C GLN A 262 14.43 14.54 -11.67
N LEU A 263 13.28 13.87 -11.62
CA LEU A 263 13.10 12.49 -12.07
C LEU A 263 13.01 12.40 -13.61
N THR A 264 12.36 13.38 -14.24
CA THR A 264 12.26 13.44 -15.71
C THR A 264 13.59 13.86 -16.31
N GLY A 265 14.08 13.14 -17.33
CA GLY A 265 15.36 13.48 -17.95
C GLY A 265 16.57 13.19 -17.07
N LEU A 266 16.40 12.44 -15.96
CA LEU A 266 17.48 12.06 -15.06
C LEU A 266 18.61 11.43 -15.86
N ASN A 267 19.83 11.94 -15.73
CA ASN A 267 21.02 11.47 -16.47
C ASN A 267 20.83 11.42 -18.01
N GLY A 268 19.99 12.28 -18.58
CA GLY A 268 19.73 12.33 -20.03
C GLY A 268 18.69 11.34 -20.54
N PHE A 269 18.05 10.54 -19.67
CA PHE A 269 16.97 9.63 -20.05
C PHE A 269 15.67 10.39 -20.32
N LYS A 270 15.47 10.81 -21.59
CA LYS A 270 14.30 11.57 -22.04
C LYS A 270 12.98 10.77 -22.05
N GLU A 271 13.06 9.45 -21.91
CA GLU A 271 11.87 8.57 -21.89
C GLU A 271 11.15 8.54 -20.54
N ILE A 272 11.76 9.07 -19.47
CA ILE A 272 11.11 9.18 -18.16
C ILE A 272 10.09 10.33 -18.21
N THR A 273 8.85 9.99 -18.56
CA THR A 273 7.71 10.91 -18.52
C THR A 273 7.31 11.26 -17.08
N PRO A 274 6.60 12.38 -16.84
CA PRO A 274 6.06 12.70 -15.52
C PRO A 274 5.22 11.58 -14.91
N SER A 275 4.38 10.92 -15.72
CA SER A 275 3.57 9.78 -15.29
C SER A 275 4.44 8.59 -14.86
N ALA A 276 5.41 8.18 -15.68
CA ALA A 276 6.32 7.08 -15.32
C ALA A 276 7.18 7.40 -14.09
N ALA A 277 7.61 8.65 -13.94
CA ALA A 277 8.35 9.13 -12.79
C ALA A 277 7.51 9.01 -11.51
N ALA A 278 6.27 9.51 -11.54
CA ALA A 278 5.44 9.58 -10.35
C ALA A 278 4.94 8.20 -9.90
N GLU A 279 4.62 7.31 -10.85
CA GLU A 279 4.27 5.90 -10.59
C GLU A 279 5.38 5.10 -9.89
N SER A 280 6.63 5.57 -9.94
CA SER A 280 7.77 4.84 -9.38
C SER A 280 7.90 4.95 -7.86
N PHE A 281 7.18 5.88 -7.21
CA PHE A 281 7.38 6.19 -5.79
C PHE A 281 6.17 5.87 -4.90
N ASP A 282 4.94 5.90 -5.44
CA ASP A 282 3.69 5.62 -4.71
C ASP A 282 3.65 6.44 -3.40
N GLU A 283 3.34 7.72 -3.51
CA GLU A 283 3.55 8.68 -2.42
C GLU A 283 2.75 8.34 -1.14
N TYR A 284 3.30 8.70 0.01
CA TYR A 284 2.65 8.48 1.29
C TYR A 284 1.60 9.54 1.62
N LEU A 285 0.68 9.22 2.54
CA LEU A 285 -0.24 10.19 3.11
C LEU A 285 0.28 10.75 4.43
N GLN A 286 0.30 12.09 4.57
CA GLN A 286 0.59 12.75 5.84
C GLN A 286 -0.51 12.47 6.87
N THR A 287 -0.17 12.42 8.16
CA THR A 287 -1.14 12.14 9.24
C THR A 287 -2.37 13.06 9.21
N ALA A 288 -2.19 14.37 9.00
CA ALA A 288 -3.31 15.30 8.88
C ALA A 288 -4.24 14.93 7.71
N THR A 289 -3.66 14.52 6.58
CA THR A 289 -4.40 14.03 5.41
C THR A 289 -5.21 12.80 5.70
N VAL A 290 -4.59 11.81 6.33
CA VAL A 290 -5.24 10.55 6.71
C VAL A 290 -6.46 10.85 7.57
N LYS A 291 -6.32 11.72 8.57
CA LYS A 291 -7.42 12.13 9.44
C LYS A 291 -8.53 12.82 8.64
N THR A 292 -8.21 13.75 7.74
CA THR A 292 -9.23 14.41 6.90
C THR A 292 -9.99 13.40 6.04
N ILE A 293 -9.27 12.53 5.33
CA ILE A 293 -9.84 11.51 4.44
C ILE A 293 -10.74 10.58 5.25
N ALA A 294 -10.24 10.01 6.34
CA ALA A 294 -10.96 9.01 7.09
C ALA A 294 -12.21 9.57 7.78
N ASN A 295 -12.13 10.78 8.36
CA ASN A 295 -13.29 11.44 8.94
C ASN A 295 -14.36 11.78 7.89
N THR A 296 -13.96 12.13 6.67
CA THR A 296 -14.90 12.59 5.64
C THR A 296 -15.52 11.42 4.87
N ILE A 297 -14.71 10.42 4.53
CA ILE A 297 -15.08 9.36 3.59
C ILE A 297 -15.55 8.10 4.31
N TYR A 298 -14.93 7.74 5.43
CA TYR A 298 -15.06 6.40 5.99
C TYR A 298 -15.77 6.33 7.34
N LEU A 299 -15.83 7.43 8.10
CA LEU A 299 -16.47 7.45 9.42
C LEU A 299 -17.91 7.99 9.38
N LYS A 300 -18.75 7.47 10.28
CA LYS A 300 -20.03 8.10 10.62
C LYS A 300 -19.83 9.32 11.50
N ASP A 301 -20.80 10.22 11.43
CA ASP A 301 -20.84 11.41 12.26
C ASP A 301 -20.80 11.03 13.75
N GLY A 302 -20.02 11.77 14.53
CA GLY A 302 -19.79 11.49 15.95
C GLY A 302 -18.60 10.56 16.24
N TYR A 303 -18.07 9.85 15.25
CA TYR A 303 -16.79 9.15 15.37
C TYR A 303 -15.66 10.02 14.83
N LYS A 304 -14.44 9.85 15.37
CA LYS A 304 -13.27 10.61 14.94
C LYS A 304 -12.07 9.71 14.74
N PHE A 305 -11.30 9.96 13.69
CA PHE A 305 -10.09 9.23 13.37
C PHE A 305 -8.87 9.74 14.18
N GLY A 306 -8.95 9.66 15.52
CA GLY A 306 -7.81 9.89 16.42
C GLY A 306 -7.42 11.35 16.57
#